data_AF-A0A3D3ZV76-F1
#
_entry.id   AF-A0A3D3ZV76-F1
#
_cell.length_a   1.000
_cell.length_b   1.000
_cell.length_c   1.000
_cell.angle_alpha   90.00
_cell.angle_beta   90.00
_cell.angle_gamma   90.00
#
_symmetry.space_group_name_H-M   'P 1'
#
loop_
_entity.id
_entity.type
_entity.pdbx_description
1 polymer ?
#
loop_
_entity_poly.entity_id
_entity_poly.type
_entity_poly.pdbx_seq_one_letter_code
_entity_poly.pdbx_strand_id
1 'polypeptide(L)'
;MPPMTQRKHTPSYTAEFRTRGVRLFKENRADYASDNAAYRAIAPKLGCSPDSLRAWCQQADRDVGERSGLTSEEKARLKALERENRELRQANEILKKASAYFAQAELDRPFKR
;
A
#
# COMPACT_ATOMS: atom_id res chain seq x y z
N MET A 1 -18.19 -11.26 -19.05
CA MET A 1 -17.14 -10.68 -18.18
C MET A 1 -16.14 -11.79 -17.84
N PRO A 2 -14.84 -11.63 -18.13
CA PRO A 2 -13.83 -12.64 -17.80
C PRO A 2 -13.61 -12.74 -16.28
N PRO A 3 -13.35 -13.95 -15.73
CA PRO A 3 -13.11 -14.12 -14.30
C PRO A 3 -11.79 -13.46 -13.87
N MET A 4 -11.86 -12.61 -12.84
CA MET A 4 -10.67 -12.03 -12.22
C MET A 4 -9.88 -13.14 -11.53
N THR A 5 -8.72 -13.50 -12.10
CA THR A 5 -7.79 -14.46 -11.50
C THR A 5 -7.38 -14.00 -10.11
N GLN A 6 -7.71 -14.77 -9.07
CA GLN A 6 -7.25 -14.49 -7.72
C GLN A 6 -5.72 -14.56 -7.68
N ARG A 7 -5.08 -13.42 -7.41
CA ARG A 7 -3.64 -13.34 -7.17
C ARG A 7 -3.32 -14.14 -5.91
N LYS A 8 -2.55 -15.22 -6.07
CA LYS A 8 -1.98 -15.97 -4.94
C LYS A 8 -1.21 -14.98 -4.04
N HIS A 9 -1.59 -14.90 -2.76
CA HIS A 9 -0.90 -14.05 -1.80
C HIS A 9 0.45 -14.69 -1.45
N THR A 10 1.51 -14.23 -2.11
CA THR A 10 2.87 -14.58 -1.69
C THR A 10 3.15 -13.90 -0.36
N PRO A 11 3.57 -14.63 0.69
CA PRO A 11 3.89 -14.02 1.97
C PRO A 11 4.95 -12.94 1.76
N SER A 12 4.61 -11.74 2.21
CA SER A 12 5.44 -10.54 2.07
C SER A 12 6.65 -10.66 2.99
N TYR A 13 7.85 -10.36 2.51
CA TYR A 13 9.04 -10.28 3.35
C TYR A 13 8.78 -9.35 4.55
N THR A 14 9.22 -9.73 5.75
CA THR A 14 9.03 -8.91 6.96
C THR A 14 9.76 -7.57 6.83
N ALA A 15 9.29 -6.53 7.53
CA ALA A 15 9.93 -5.22 7.49
C ALA A 15 11.40 -5.30 7.96
N GLU A 16 11.66 -6.05 9.03
CA GLU A 16 13.00 -6.28 9.56
C GLU A 16 13.94 -6.91 8.51
N PHE A 17 13.46 -7.93 7.78
CA PHE A 17 14.24 -8.57 6.73
C PHE A 17 14.62 -7.57 5.61
N ARG A 18 13.69 -6.70 5.22
CA ARG A 18 13.94 -5.66 4.21
C ARG A 18 14.98 -4.66 4.71
N THR A 19 14.82 -4.15 5.93
CA THR A 19 15.75 -3.20 6.55
C THR A 19 17.15 -3.79 6.64
N ARG A 20 17.27 -5.07 7.05
CA ARG A 20 18.54 -5.78 7.09
C ARG A 20 19.16 -5.91 5.70
N GLY A 21 18.37 -6.24 4.68
CA GLY A 21 18.84 -6.32 3.29
C GLY A 21 19.34 -4.98 2.76
N VAL A 22 18.61 -3.89 3.00
CA VAL A 22 19.02 -2.52 2.60
C VAL A 22 20.31 -2.12 3.30
N ARG A 23 20.42 -2.37 4.60
CA ARG A 23 21.62 -2.07 5.38
C ARG A 23 22.84 -2.84 4.84
N LEU A 24 22.69 -4.15 4.61
CA LEU A 24 23.76 -4.98 4.06
C LEU A 24 24.22 -4.48 2.68
N PHE A 25 23.27 -4.06 1.83
CA PHE A 25 23.60 -3.42 0.54
C PHE A 25 24.39 -2.13 0.74
N LYS A 26 23.95 -1.21 1.61
CA LYS A 26 24.63 0.08 1.85
C LYS A 26 26.06 -0.14 2.39
N GLU A 27 26.24 -1.08 3.32
CA GLU A 27 27.54 -1.40 3.92
C GLU A 27 28.54 -1.98 2.91
N ASN A 28 28.08 -2.85 2.00
CA ASN A 28 28.95 -3.55 1.05
C ASN A 28 28.98 -2.89 -0.33
N ARG A 29 28.31 -1.76 -0.53
CA ARG A 29 28.15 -1.16 -1.86
C ARG A 29 29.50 -0.81 -2.48
N ALA A 30 30.46 -0.32 -1.68
CA ALA A 30 31.78 0.08 -2.17
C ALA A 30 32.58 -1.07 -2.80
N ASP A 31 32.29 -2.32 -2.42
CA ASP A 31 33.03 -3.51 -2.88
C ASP A 31 32.63 -3.97 -4.29
N TYR A 32 31.62 -3.36 -4.90
CA TYR A 32 31.09 -3.76 -6.20
C TYR A 32 31.22 -2.64 -7.24
N ALA A 33 31.43 -3.02 -8.50
CA ALA A 33 31.56 -2.08 -9.61
C ALA A 33 30.28 -1.27 -9.90
N SER A 34 29.10 -1.78 -9.54
CA SER A 34 27.82 -1.09 -9.74
C SER A 34 26.75 -1.57 -8.75
N ASP A 35 25.69 -0.77 -8.58
CA ASP A 35 24.53 -1.12 -7.76
C ASP A 35 23.90 -2.44 -8.25
N ASN A 36 23.82 -2.63 -9.57
CA ASN A 36 23.26 -3.84 -10.16
C ASN A 36 24.11 -5.08 -9.86
N ALA A 37 25.43 -4.94 -9.90
CA ALA A 37 26.34 -6.02 -9.50
C ALA A 37 26.18 -6.37 -8.02
N ALA A 38 26.08 -5.35 -7.14
CA ALA A 38 25.82 -5.55 -5.71
C ALA A 38 24.47 -6.25 -5.47
N TYR A 39 23.38 -5.82 -6.11
CA TYR A 39 22.07 -6.47 -5.96
C TYR A 39 22.10 -7.94 -6.39
N ARG A 40 22.76 -8.25 -7.51
CA ARG A 40 22.90 -9.63 -8.01
C ARG A 40 23.75 -10.51 -7.10
N ALA A 41 24.77 -9.95 -6.45
CA ALA A 41 25.63 -10.68 -5.54
C ALA A 41 25.02 -10.87 -4.14
N ILE A 42 24.27 -9.88 -3.64
CA ILE A 42 23.75 -9.87 -2.26
C ILE A 42 22.39 -10.55 -2.15
N ALA A 43 21.47 -10.34 -3.10
CA ALA A 43 20.10 -10.84 -2.98
C ALA A 43 19.99 -12.38 -2.87
N PRO A 44 20.77 -13.20 -3.62
CA PRO A 44 20.74 -14.65 -3.47
C PRO A 44 21.19 -15.11 -2.08
N LYS A 45 22.16 -14.41 -1.46
CA LYS A 45 22.65 -14.72 -0.10
C LYS A 45 21.59 -14.48 0.98
N LEU A 46 20.65 -13.57 0.72
CA LEU A 46 19.52 -13.29 1.59
C LEU A 46 18.30 -14.18 1.29
N GLY A 47 18.25 -14.86 0.13
CA GLY A 47 17.07 -15.60 -0.31
C GLY A 47 15.96 -14.70 -0.89
N CYS A 48 16.33 -13.57 -1.49
CA CYS A 48 15.38 -12.70 -2.19
C CYS A 48 15.80 -12.42 -3.63
N SER A 49 14.86 -11.89 -4.42
CA SER A 49 15.16 -11.50 -5.79
C SER A 49 15.98 -10.19 -5.82
N PRO A 50 16.92 -10.02 -6.77
CA PRO A 50 17.66 -8.76 -6.95
C PRO A 50 16.75 -7.55 -7.15
N ASP A 51 15.62 -7.72 -7.85
CA ASP A 51 14.63 -6.67 -8.06
C ASP A 51 13.90 -6.28 -6.77
N SER A 52 13.62 -7.24 -5.88
CA SER A 52 13.07 -6.94 -4.55
C SER A 52 14.04 -6.11 -3.72
N LEU A 53 15.32 -6.51 -3.68
CA LEU A 53 16.34 -5.77 -2.93
C LEU A 53 16.52 -4.34 -3.48
N ARG A 54 16.57 -4.20 -4.80
CA ARG A 54 16.59 -2.88 -5.46
C ARG A 54 15.40 -2.02 -5.06
N ALA A 55 14.18 -2.58 -5.10
CA ALA A 55 12.97 -1.85 -4.76
C ALA A 55 12.99 -1.35 -3.31
N TRP A 56 13.52 -2.14 -2.37
CA TRP A 56 13.67 -1.74 -0.98
C TRP A 56 14.71 -0.64 -0.80
N CYS A 57 15.87 -0.73 -1.46
CA CYS A 57 16.88 0.33 -1.42
C CYS A 57 16.31 1.64 -1.97
N GLN A 58 15.66 1.62 -3.13
CA GLN A 58 15.03 2.81 -3.68
C GLN A 58 13.91 3.37 -2.80
N GLN A 59 13.17 2.51 -2.08
CA GLN A 59 12.18 2.99 -1.13
C GLN A 59 12.85 3.65 0.08
N ALA A 60 13.91 3.05 0.61
CA ALA A 60 14.69 3.63 1.70
C ALA A 60 15.27 4.99 1.32
N ASP A 61 15.79 5.15 0.10
CA ASP A 61 16.30 6.43 -0.40
C ASP A 61 15.18 7.49 -0.54
N ARG A 62 13.96 7.08 -0.90
CA ARG A 62 12.79 7.99 -0.88
C ARG A 62 12.41 8.38 0.54
N ASP A 63 12.43 7.42 1.46
CA ASP A 63 12.03 7.63 2.85
C ASP A 63 12.98 8.61 3.57
N VAL A 64 14.24 8.73 3.12
CA VAL A 64 15.21 9.72 3.63
C VAL A 64 15.32 10.99 2.78
N GLY A 65 14.54 11.11 1.70
CA GLY A 65 14.54 12.29 0.82
C GLY A 65 15.67 12.35 -0.21
N GLU A 66 16.49 11.30 -0.35
CA GLU A 66 17.55 11.20 -1.36
C GLU A 66 17.00 10.94 -2.77
N ARG A 67 15.75 10.46 -2.87
CA ARG A 67 15.09 10.17 -4.14
C ARG A 67 13.67 10.72 -4.17
N SER A 68 13.26 11.25 -5.32
CA SER A 68 11.89 11.71 -5.55
C SER A 68 10.87 10.55 -5.51
N GLY A 69 9.67 10.85 -5.01
CA GLY A 69 8.53 9.96 -4.99
C GLY A 69 8.00 9.74 -3.57
N LEU A 70 6.88 9.03 -3.46
CA LEU A 70 6.20 8.86 -2.18
C LEU A 70 7.01 8.01 -1.20
N THR A 71 7.14 8.51 0.03
CA THR A 71 7.68 7.77 1.17
C THR A 71 6.72 6.65 1.58
N SER A 72 7.24 5.72 2.38
CA SER A 72 6.48 4.62 2.97
C SER A 72 5.36 5.16 3.86
N GLU A 73 5.62 6.26 4.58
CA GLU A 73 4.64 6.93 5.44
C GLU A 73 3.53 7.60 4.62
N GLU A 74 3.89 8.35 3.58
CA GLU A 74 2.92 9.00 2.68
C GLU A 74 2.01 7.96 2.02
N LYS A 75 2.58 6.83 1.57
CA LYS A 75 1.80 5.71 1.03
C LYS A 75 0.85 5.10 2.07
N ALA A 76 1.29 4.96 3.31
CA ALA A 76 0.45 4.44 4.39
C ALA A 76 -0.72 5.39 4.69
N ARG A 77 -0.44 6.69 4.78
CA ARG A 77 -1.45 7.73 4.99
C ARG A 77 -2.46 7.78 3.85
N LEU A 78 -2.00 7.72 2.60
CA LEU A 78 -2.90 7.67 1.44
C LEU A 78 -3.86 6.47 1.52
N LYS A 79 -3.35 5.27 1.82
CA LYS A 79 -4.20 4.08 1.99
C LYS A 79 -5.22 4.22 3.12
N ALA A 80 -4.81 4.81 4.24
CA ALA A 80 -5.71 5.06 5.36
C ALA A 80 -6.84 6.02 4.96
N LEU A 81 -6.49 7.13 4.30
CA LEU A 81 -7.46 8.10 3.79
C LEU A 81 -8.38 7.49 2.73
N GLU A 82 -7.87 6.69 1.80
CA GLU A 82 -8.69 5.99 0.81
C GLU A 82 -9.65 4.98 1.45
N ARG A 83 -9.26 4.37 2.57
CA ARG A 83 -10.15 3.49 3.34
C ARG A 83 -11.23 4.31 4.03
N GLU A 84 -10.85 5.34 4.76
CA GLU A 84 -11.79 6.22 5.46
C GLU A 84 -12.79 6.84 4.48
N ASN A 85 -12.33 7.33 3.33
CA ASN A 85 -13.22 7.91 2.32
C ASN A 85 -14.23 6.88 1.78
N ARG A 86 -13.84 5.61 1.62
CA ARG A 86 -14.75 4.53 1.24
C ARG A 86 -15.80 4.26 2.32
N GLU A 87 -15.39 4.20 3.58
CA GLU A 87 -16.28 4.00 4.72
C GLU A 87 -17.27 5.17 4.86
N LEU A 88 -16.80 6.41 4.74
CA LEU A 88 -17.64 7.62 4.76
C LEU A 88 -18.62 7.67 3.60
N ARG A 89 -18.21 7.29 2.39
CA ARG A 89 -19.12 7.19 1.24
C ARG A 89 -20.20 6.14 1.50
N GLN A 90 -19.83 4.98 2.02
CA GLN A 90 -20.80 3.93 2.33
C GLN A 90 -21.80 4.40 3.40
N ALA A 91 -21.34 5.05 4.47
CA ALA A 91 -22.19 5.60 5.52
C ALA A 91 -23.16 6.66 4.96
N ASN A 92 -22.66 7.59 4.13
CA ASN A 92 -23.49 8.59 3.48
C ASN A 92 -24.58 7.95 2.60
N GLU A 93 -24.26 6.91 1.85
CA GLU A 93 -25.24 6.22 1.02
C GLU A 93 -26.32 5.52 1.86
N ILE A 94 -25.98 4.97 3.02
CA ILE A 94 -26.96 4.42 3.96
C ILE A 94 -27.87 5.53 4.48
N LEU A 95 -27.31 6.66 4.92
CA LEU A 95 -28.07 7.78 5.45
C LEU A 95 -29.02 8.39 4.42
N LYS A 96 -28.59 8.55 3.17
CA LYS A 96 -29.45 9.01 2.07
C LYS A 96 -30.62 8.07 1.80
N LYS A 97 -30.38 6.75 1.84
CA LYS A 97 -31.44 5.76 1.68
C LYS A 97 -32.43 5.81 2.84
N ALA A 98 -31.93 5.96 4.07
CA ALA A 98 -32.76 6.11 5.25
C ALA A 98 -33.61 7.39 5.19
N SER A 99 -33.02 8.53 4.82
CA SER A 99 -33.76 9.79 4.72
C SER A 99 -34.84 9.73 3.63
N ALA A 100 -34.55 9.12 2.48
CA ALA A 100 -35.55 8.89 1.44
C ALA A 100 -36.70 7.99 1.93
N TYR A 101 -36.38 6.92 2.66
CA TYR A 101 -37.38 6.03 3.27
C TYR A 101 -38.29 6.77 4.27
N PHE A 102 -37.71 7.56 5.16
CA PHE A 102 -38.48 8.33 6.14
C PHE A 102 -39.33 9.42 5.50
N ALA A 103 -38.81 10.13 4.49
CA ALA A 103 -39.58 11.13 3.75
C ALA A 103 -40.80 10.50 3.05
N GLN A 104 -40.64 9.32 2.44
CA GLN A 104 -41.75 8.58 1.85
C GLN A 104 -42.79 8.18 2.90
N ALA A 105 -42.35 7.67 4.06
CA ALA A 105 -43.25 7.28 5.15
C ALA A 105 -44.04 8.46 5.74
N GLU A 106 -43.49 9.69 5.73
CA GLU A 106 -44.23 10.89 6.12
C GLU A 106 -45.31 11.26 5.11
N LEU A 107 -45.05 11.13 3.81
CA LEU A 107 -46.03 11.39 2.75
C LEU A 107 -47.19 10.38 2.77
N ASP A 108 -46.92 9.13 3.11
CA ASP A 108 -47.93 8.06 3.16
C ASP A 108 -48.79 8.09 4.45
N ARG A 109 -48.54 9.04 5.36
CA ARG A 109 -49.31 9.16 6.60
C ARG A 109 -50.70 9.77 6.34
N PRO A 110 -51.81 9.11 6.71
CA PRO A 110 -53.14 9.68 6.52
C PRO A 110 -53.28 10.95 7.38
N PHE A 111 -53.65 12.06 6.76
CA PHE A 111 -54.03 13.28 7.46
C PHE A 111 -55.22 12.98 8.37
N LYS A 112 -54.99 13.05 9.69
CA LYS A 112 -56.07 12.91 10.67
C LYS A 112 -56.93 14.17 10.60
N ARG A 113 -58.17 14.02 10.12
CA ARG A 113 -59.24 15.04 10.19
C ARG A 113 -59.74 15.19 11.61
#